data_AF-A0A4U9TRD3-F1
#
_entry.id   AF-A0A4U9TRD3-F1
#
_cell.length_a   1.000
_cell.length_b   1.000
_cell.length_c   1.000
_cell.angle_alpha   90.00
_cell.angle_beta   90.00
_cell.angle_gamma   90.00
#
_symmetry.space_group_name_H-M   'P 1'
#
loop_
_entity.id
_entity.type
_entity.pdbx_description
1 polymer ?
#
loop_
_entity_poly.entity_id
_entity_poly.type
_entity_poly.pdbx_seq_one_letter_code
_entity_poly.pdbx_strand_id
1 'polypeptide(L)'
;MKCSTPYARGGDQTALPTGIDELTLMKIRDLFEDPQVRHTAESVAQQIGLSRTTARRYLEFFSANDQLVAEIIYGKVGRPQRIYRSASNG
;
A
#
# COMPACT_ATOMS: atom_id res chain seq x y z
N MET A 1 -0.51 36.95 -4.80
CA MET A 1 -1.34 35.74 -4.92
C MET A 1 -0.92 34.73 -3.86
N LYS A 2 -1.79 34.37 -2.92
CA LYS A 2 -1.63 33.18 -2.07
C LYS A 2 -2.84 32.29 -2.35
N CYS A 3 -2.66 31.25 -3.14
CA CYS A 3 -3.74 30.30 -3.40
C CYS A 3 -3.84 29.37 -2.18
N SER A 4 -4.83 29.65 -1.34
CA SER A 4 -5.20 28.86 -0.18
C SER A 4 -6.07 27.68 -0.62
N THR A 5 -5.65 26.47 -0.25
CA THR A 5 -6.35 25.20 -0.42
C THR A 5 -7.61 25.12 0.44
N PRO A 6 -8.78 24.75 -0.09
CA PRO A 6 -9.94 24.40 0.70
C PRO A 6 -10.22 22.89 0.62
N TYR A 7 -9.68 22.11 1.56
CA TYR A 7 -10.24 20.80 1.86
C TYR A 7 -10.68 20.82 3.33
N ALA A 8 -11.92 21.26 3.56
CA ALA A 8 -12.56 21.22 4.87
C ALA A 8 -13.77 20.29 4.84
N ARG A 9 -13.69 19.28 5.72
CA ARG A 9 -14.73 18.63 6.55
C ARG A 9 -15.91 17.88 5.90
N GLY A 10 -16.02 16.60 6.31
CA GLY A 10 -17.30 15.95 6.55
C GLY A 10 -17.19 14.44 6.80
N GLY A 11 -17.56 13.97 8.00
CA GLY A 11 -18.12 12.63 8.22
C GLY A 11 -17.23 11.58 8.88
N ASP A 12 -17.51 11.29 10.14
CA ASP A 12 -17.02 10.16 10.91
C ASP A 12 -17.65 8.85 10.41
N GLN A 13 -17.06 8.26 9.37
CA GLN A 13 -17.03 6.83 9.02
C GLN A 13 -15.79 6.68 8.15
N THR A 14 -14.87 5.78 8.50
CA THR A 14 -13.61 5.44 7.78
C THR A 14 -13.67 5.64 6.26
N ALA A 15 -13.51 6.89 5.81
CA ALA A 15 -13.65 7.24 4.40
C ALA A 15 -12.29 6.98 3.77
N LEU A 16 -12.22 5.96 2.92
CA LEU A 16 -11.01 5.65 2.18
C LEU A 16 -10.53 6.90 1.43
N PRO A 17 -9.20 7.15 1.39
CA PRO A 17 -8.67 8.31 0.68
C PRO A 17 -9.12 8.30 -0.79
N THR A 18 -9.36 9.47 -1.38
CA THR A 18 -9.72 9.59 -2.81
C THR A 18 -8.77 8.77 -3.69
N GLY A 19 -9.30 7.78 -4.41
CA GLY A 19 -8.53 6.87 -5.27
C GLY A 19 -7.91 5.67 -4.55
N ILE A 20 -8.46 5.31 -3.40
CA ILE A 20 -8.34 4.00 -2.75
C ILE A 20 -9.73 3.34 -2.81
N ASP A 21 -9.78 2.14 -3.37
CA ASP A 21 -10.98 1.33 -3.57
C ASP A 21 -10.96 0.12 -2.63
N GLU A 22 -12.10 -0.14 -1.99
CA GLU A 22 -12.22 -1.19 -0.97
C GLU A 22 -12.01 -2.60 -1.55
N LEU A 23 -12.56 -2.87 -2.74
CA LEU A 23 -12.42 -4.17 -3.39
C LEU A 23 -10.95 -4.45 -3.72
N THR A 24 -10.21 -3.42 -4.13
CA THR A 24 -8.77 -3.50 -4.39
C THR A 24 -7.98 -3.71 -3.10
N LEU A 25 -8.35 -3.04 -2.01
CA LEU A 25 -7.75 -3.28 -0.69
C LEU A 25 -7.94 -4.73 -0.25
N MET A 26 -9.16 -5.27 -0.36
CA MET A 26 -9.44 -6.66 0.01
C MET A 26 -8.56 -7.64 -0.76
N LYS A 27 -8.43 -7.47 -2.08
CA LYS A 27 -7.55 -8.30 -2.90
C LYS A 27 -6.08 -8.20 -2.51
N ILE A 28 -5.59 -7.00 -2.22
CA ILE A 28 -4.19 -6.83 -1.79
C ILE A 28 -3.99 -7.45 -0.40
N ARG A 29 -4.97 -7.34 0.49
CA ARG A 29 -4.94 -7.94 1.83
C ARG A 29 -4.82 -9.47 1.76
N ASP A 30 -5.57 -10.09 0.87
CA ASP A 30 -5.54 -11.54 0.61
C ASP A 30 -4.13 -12.03 0.23
N LEU A 31 -3.40 -11.24 -0.57
CA LEU A 31 -1.99 -11.56 -0.89
C LEU A 31 -1.07 -11.59 0.34
N PHE A 32 -1.44 -11.00 1.47
CA PHE A 32 -0.66 -10.99 2.71
C PHE A 32 -1.33 -11.80 3.83
N GLU A 33 -2.31 -12.65 3.50
CA GLU A 33 -2.95 -13.55 4.48
C GLU A 33 -1.93 -14.53 5.08
N ASP A 34 -1.00 -15.02 4.24
CA ASP A 34 0.16 -15.78 4.72
C ASP A 34 1.23 -14.83 5.30
N PRO A 35 1.63 -14.98 6.57
CA PRO A 35 2.60 -14.09 7.22
C PRO A 35 4.04 -14.28 6.72
N GLN A 36 4.34 -15.38 6.00
CA GLN A 36 5.66 -15.62 5.42
C GLN A 36 5.81 -14.99 4.05
N VAL A 37 4.69 -14.67 3.39
CA VAL A 37 4.68 -14.00 2.09
C VAL A 37 5.25 -12.59 2.19
N ARG A 38 6.03 -12.25 1.15
CA ARG A 38 6.61 -10.93 0.97
C ARG A 38 6.43 -10.51 -0.48
N HIS A 39 5.87 -9.33 -0.68
CA HIS A 39 5.63 -8.80 -2.02
C HIS A 39 6.26 -7.43 -2.22
N THR A 40 6.80 -7.19 -3.40
CA THR A 40 7.15 -5.84 -3.85
C THR A 40 5.93 -5.17 -4.48
N ALA A 41 5.97 -3.84 -4.63
CA ALA A 41 4.92 -3.12 -5.37
C ALA A 41 4.75 -3.62 -6.81
N GLU A 42 5.82 -4.15 -7.42
CA GLU A 42 5.79 -4.75 -8.75
C GLU A 42 5.12 -6.12 -8.75
N SER A 43 5.41 -6.97 -7.75
CA SER A 43 4.76 -8.27 -7.59
C SER A 43 3.26 -8.11 -7.32
N VAL A 44 2.84 -7.19 -6.45
CA VAL A 44 1.41 -6.90 -6.21
C VAL A 44 0.73 -6.37 -7.47
N ALA A 45 1.39 -5.45 -8.19
CA ALA A 45 0.89 -4.94 -9.46
C ALA A 45 0.62 -6.06 -10.48
N GLN A 46 1.54 -7.02 -10.60
CA GLN A 46 1.40 -8.19 -11.47
C GLN A 46 0.27 -9.13 -11.02
N GLN A 47 0.15 -9.40 -9.72
CA GLN A 47 -0.86 -10.33 -9.17
C GLN A 47 -2.29 -9.77 -9.29
N ILE A 48 -2.48 -8.47 -9.02
CA ILE A 48 -3.81 -7.83 -9.03
C ILE A 48 -4.17 -7.25 -10.40
N GLY A 49 -3.21 -7.09 -11.31
CA GLY A 49 -3.43 -6.45 -12.62
C GLY A 49 -3.51 -4.93 -12.54
N LEU A 50 -2.68 -4.31 -11.69
CA LEU A 50 -2.63 -2.87 -11.47
C LEU A 50 -1.31 -2.28 -11.97
N SER A 51 -1.28 -0.96 -12.20
CA SER A 51 -0.01 -0.25 -12.38
C SER A 51 0.83 -0.27 -11.10
N ARG A 52 2.16 -0.33 -11.24
CA ARG A 52 3.11 -0.28 -10.10
C ARG A 52 2.90 0.93 -9.19
N THR A 53 2.60 2.09 -9.74
CA THR A 53 2.30 3.31 -8.97
C THR A 53 1.03 3.16 -8.15
N THR A 54 -0.01 2.54 -8.72
CA THR A 54 -1.26 2.21 -8.02
C THR A 54 -0.97 1.24 -6.89
N ALA A 55 -0.37 0.08 -7.17
CA ALA A 55 -0.03 -0.92 -6.16
C ALA A 55 0.81 -0.32 -5.01
N ARG A 56 1.80 0.52 -5.32
CA ARG A 56 2.58 1.24 -4.32
C ARG A 56 1.70 2.10 -3.41
N ARG A 57 0.76 2.85 -3.98
CA ARG A 57 -0.15 3.72 -3.20
C ARG A 57 -0.95 2.92 -2.17
N TYR A 58 -1.48 1.76 -2.57
CA TYR A 58 -2.21 0.87 -1.67
C TYR A 58 -1.30 0.28 -0.61
N LEU A 59 -0.09 -0.16 -0.96
CA LEU A 59 0.89 -0.68 0.00
C LEU A 59 1.34 0.39 1.01
N GLU A 60 1.50 1.65 0.57
CA GLU A 60 1.79 2.77 1.46
C GLU A 60 0.58 3.09 2.36
N PHE A 61 -0.65 2.92 1.88
CA PHE A 61 -1.84 2.99 2.73
C PHE A 61 -1.83 1.91 3.81
N PHE A 62 -1.62 0.64 3.46
CA PHE A 62 -1.53 -0.44 4.44
C PHE A 62 -0.39 -0.23 5.45
N SER A 63 0.77 0.23 4.99
CA SER A 63 1.91 0.51 5.86
C SER A 63 1.66 1.70 6.79
N ALA A 64 0.93 2.72 6.35
CA ALA A 64 0.53 3.85 7.19
C ALA A 64 -0.54 3.49 8.23
N ASN A 65 -1.23 2.35 8.07
CA ASN A 65 -2.21 1.82 9.02
C ASN A 65 -1.62 0.66 9.86
N ASP A 66 -0.29 0.50 9.88
CA ASP A 66 0.41 -0.56 10.62
C ASP A 66 -0.02 -2.00 10.26
N GLN A 67 -0.64 -2.20 9.09
CA GLN A 67 -1.09 -3.52 8.62
C GLN A 67 0.02 -4.27 7.86
N LEU A 68 0.93 -3.53 7.24
CA LEU A 68 2.09 -4.08 6.52
C LEU A 68 3.37 -3.38 6.98
N VAL A 69 4.44 -4.17 7.08
CA VAL A 69 5.78 -3.63 7.34
C VAL A 69 6.52 -3.50 6.01
N ALA A 70 7.01 -2.28 5.73
CA ALA A 70 7.80 -1.99 4.54
C ALA A 70 9.30 -2.08 4.87
N GLU A 71 10.02 -2.95 4.18
CA GLU A 71 11.46 -3.16 4.31
C GLU A 71 12.18 -2.78 3.01
N ILE A 72 13.37 -2.19 3.14
CA ILE A 72 14.23 -1.91 1.99
C ILE A 72 15.16 -3.09 1.78
N ILE A 73 15.12 -3.66 0.58
CA ILE A 73 16.04 -4.71 0.14
C ILE A 73 17.00 -4.14 -0.92
N TYR A 74 18.29 -4.38 -0.71
CA TYR A 74 19.34 -4.04 -1.66
C TYR A 74 19.59 -5.28 -2.54
N GLY A 75 19.17 -5.22 -3.79
CA GLY A 75 19.40 -6.30 -4.76
C GLY A 75 20.87 -6.40 -5.21
N LYS A 76 21.19 -7.47 -5.94
CA LYS A 76 22.55 -7.80 -6.41
C LYS A 76 23.19 -6.72 -7.31
N VAL A 77 22.40 -5.92 -8.05
CA VAL A 77 22.86 -4.77 -8.85
C VAL A 77 21.70 -3.76 -8.99
N GLY A 78 21.85 -2.51 -8.54
CA GLY A 78 20.90 -1.41 -8.83
C GLY A 78 20.21 -0.72 -7.62
N ARG A 79 19.12 0.02 -7.90
CA ARG A 79 18.37 0.85 -6.93
C ARG A 79 17.68 -0.01 -5.85
N PRO A 80 17.60 0.46 -4.59
CA PRO A 80 16.91 -0.25 -3.51
C PRO A 80 15.45 -0.53 -3.90
N GLN A 81 14.99 -1.75 -3.62
CA GLN A 81 13.58 -2.14 -3.77
C GLN A 81 12.91 -2.15 -2.41
N ARG A 82 11.61 -1.87 -2.40
CA ARG A 82 10.78 -1.94 -1.19
C ARG A 82 9.95 -3.21 -1.24
N ILE A 83 10.11 -4.04 -0.22
CA ILE A 83 9.31 -5.24 -0.02
C ILE A 83 8.37 -5.00 1.16
N TYR A 84 7.17 -5.56 1.08
CA TYR A 84 6.15 -5.47 2.12
C TYR A 84 5.87 -6.88 2.63
N ARG A 85 5.58 -6.97 3.92
CA ARG A 85 5.13 -8.20 4.58
C ARG A 85 3.99 -7.89 5.54
N SER A 86 3.20 -8.90 5.87
CA SER A 86 2.19 -8.80 6.92
C SER A 86 2.83 -8.27 8.20
N ALA A 87 2.24 -7.25 8.82
CA ALA A 87 2.59 -6.87 10.17
C ALA A 87 2.06 -7.98 11.07
N SER A 88 2.89 -8.99 11.32
CA SER A 88 2.64 -10.00 12.35
C SER A 88 2.57 -9.26 13.68
N ASN A 89 1.37 -8.86 14.07
CA ASN A 89 1.09 -8.38 15.41
C ASN A 89 1.36 -9.58 16.32
N GLY A 90 2.49 -9.54 17.03
CA GLY A 90 2.81 -10.50 18.07
C GLY A 90 1.77 -10.48 19.18
#